data_AF-A0A6I3U9I2-F1
#
_entry.id   AF-A0A6I3U9I2-F1
#
_cell.length_a   1.000
_cell.length_b   1.000
_cell.length_c   1.000
_cell.angle_alpha   90.00
_cell.angle_beta   90.00
_cell.angle_gamma   90.00
#
_symmetry.space_group_name_H-M   'P 1'
#
loop_
_entity.id
_entity.type
_entity.pdbx_description
1 polymer ?
#
loop_
_entity_poly.entity_id
_entity_poly.type
_entity_poly.pdbx_seq_one_letter_code
_entity_poly.pdbx_strand_id
1 'polypeptide(L)'
;IYEHPDHDSFRIFADTNTFKWFSRDIQGDVIDFVQLVAGVTFKEAVSYLETGDFEQAKLIEETYQPFQYYLHEEPFQKARIYLKDLRGLS
;
A
#
# COMPACT_ATOMS: atom_id res chain seq x y z
N ILE A 1 -1.76 4.25 5.03
CA ILE A 1 -0.73 3.25 5.43
C ILE A 1 -0.20 3.69 6.78
N TYR A 2 -0.18 2.78 7.77
CA TYR A 2 0.41 3.04 9.08
C TYR A 2 1.77 2.35 9.18
N GLU A 3 2.78 3.05 9.69
CA GLU A 3 4.15 2.57 9.88
C GLU A 3 4.44 2.46 11.38
N HIS A 4 4.99 1.31 11.81
CA HIS A 4 5.26 1.08 13.23
C HIS A 4 6.57 1.80 13.65
N PRO A 5 6.56 2.62 14.72
CA PRO A 5 7.72 3.43 15.10
C PRO A 5 8.95 2.60 15.49
N ASP A 6 8.76 1.44 16.11
CA ASP A 6 9.87 0.56 16.52
C ASP A 6 10.33 -0.44 15.45
N HIS A 7 9.60 -0.54 14.33
CA HIS A 7 9.82 -1.55 13.30
C HIS A 7 9.76 -0.92 11.91
N ASP A 8 10.92 -0.51 11.39
CA ASP A 8 11.13 0.20 10.10
C ASP A 8 10.45 -0.43 8.87
N SER A 9 10.10 -1.71 8.95
CA SER A 9 9.55 -2.48 7.84
C SER A 9 8.17 -3.07 8.12
N PHE A 10 7.52 -2.65 9.20
CA PHE A 10 6.17 -3.09 9.51
C PHE A 10 5.14 -2.07 9.00
N ARG A 11 4.19 -2.53 8.18
CA ARG A 11 3.17 -1.68 7.55
C ARG A 11 1.77 -2.28 7.68
N ILE A 12 0.79 -1.43 7.94
CA ILE A 12 -0.65 -1.75 7.90
C ILE A 12 -1.30 -1.04 6.71
N PHE A 13 -2.03 -1.82 5.92
CA PHE A 13 -2.77 -1.41 4.73
C PHE A 13 -4.26 -1.35 5.08
N ALA A 14 -4.77 -0.12 5.25
CA ALA A 14 -6.16 0.11 5.64
C ALA A 14 -7.15 -0.12 4.48
N ASP A 15 -6.68 -0.03 3.24
CA ASP A 15 -7.40 -0.28 2.01
C ASP A 15 -7.75 -1.77 1.84
N THR A 16 -6.80 -2.66 2.13
CA THR A 16 -6.99 -4.11 2.05
C THR A 16 -7.27 -4.78 3.40
N ASN A 17 -7.20 -4.01 4.49
CA ASN A 17 -7.27 -4.51 5.87
C ASN A 17 -6.27 -5.65 6.15
N THR A 18 -5.02 -5.47 5.72
CA THR A 18 -3.93 -6.44 5.89
C THR A 18 -2.68 -5.79 6.47
N PHE A 19 -1.75 -6.61 6.96
CA PHE A 19 -0.44 -6.14 7.40
C PHE A 19 0.69 -6.87 6.66
N LYS A 20 1.85 -6.23 6.61
CA LYS A 20 3.09 -6.83 6.13
C LYS A 20 4.29 -6.37 6.93
N TRP A 21 5.10 -7.34 7.36
CA TRP A 21 6.40 -7.13 7.96
C TRP A 21 7.50 -7.55 6.97
N PHE A 22 8.01 -6.58 6.21
CA PHE A 22 8.91 -6.87 5.09
C PHE A 22 10.25 -7.48 5.54
N SER A 23 10.83 -7.07 6.67
CA SER A 23 12.11 -7.64 7.12
C SER A 23 12.02 -9.10 7.58
N ARG A 24 10.82 -9.58 7.93
CA ARG A 24 10.59 -10.96 8.37
C ARG A 24 9.89 -11.82 7.32
N ASP A 25 9.50 -11.20 6.20
CA ASP A 25 8.66 -11.80 5.16
C ASP A 25 7.35 -12.41 5.71
N ILE A 26 6.72 -11.70 6.66
CA ILE A 26 5.44 -12.11 7.26
C ILE A 26 4.35 -11.19 6.75
N GLN A 27 3.20 -11.75 6.42
CA GLN A 27 2.00 -11.03 6.02
C GLN A 27 0.76 -11.82 6.48
N GLY A 28 -0.36 -11.13 6.63
CA GLY A 28 -1.59 -11.78 7.06
C GLY A 28 -2.75 -10.82 7.21
N ASP A 29 -3.83 -11.35 7.76
CA ASP A 29 -5.03 -10.61 8.11
C ASP A 29 -4.93 -9.97 9.52
N VAL A 30 -6.03 -9.37 9.98
CA VAL A 30 -6.12 -8.76 11.31
C VAL A 30 -6.01 -9.79 12.44
N ILE A 31 -6.40 -11.04 12.23
CA ILE A 31 -6.32 -12.09 13.26
C ILE A 31 -4.87 -12.53 13.40
N ASP A 32 -4.19 -12.80 12.29
CA ASP A 32 -2.77 -13.10 12.22
C ASP A 32 -1.94 -12.00 12.88
N PHE A 33 -2.33 -10.73 12.68
CA PHE A 33 -1.69 -9.58 13.31
C PHE A 33 -1.78 -9.65 14.84
N VAL A 34 -2.98 -9.88 15.39
CA VAL A 34 -3.18 -9.97 16.84
C VAL A 34 -2.41 -11.15 17.43
N GLN A 35 -2.41 -12.29 16.76
CA GLN A 35 -1.61 -13.45 17.18
C GLN A 35 -0.11 -13.14 17.23
N LEU A 36 0.40 -12.42 16.22
CA LEU A 36 1.81 -12.10 16.11
C LEU A 36 2.25 -11.07 17.16
N VAL A 37 1.47 -10.01 17.36
CA VAL A 37 1.84 -8.90 18.27
C VAL A 37 1.58 -9.24 19.72
N ALA A 38 0.44 -9.86 20.04
CA ALA A 38 0.09 -10.23 21.41
C ALA A 38 0.63 -11.61 21.82
N GLY A 39 1.11 -12.42 20.88
CA GLY A 39 1.63 -13.77 21.16
C GLY A 39 0.54 -14.75 21.63
N VAL A 40 -0.70 -14.54 21.20
CA VAL A 40 -1.88 -15.31 21.64
C VAL A 40 -2.30 -16.37 20.62
N THR A 41 -3.12 -17.32 21.06
CA THR A 41 -3.71 -18.32 20.17
C THR A 41 -4.80 -17.71 19.28
N PHE A 42 -5.14 -18.39 18.18
CA PHE A 42 -6.18 -17.93 17.25
C PHE A 42 -7.52 -17.66 17.95
N LYS A 43 -7.92 -18.54 18.88
CA LYS A 43 -9.18 -18.39 19.61
C LYS A 43 -9.20 -17.14 20.49
N GLU A 44 -8.07 -16.84 21.13
CA GLU A 44 -7.92 -15.65 21.97
C GLU A 44 -7.88 -14.38 21.12
N ALA A 45 -7.20 -14.42 19.97
CA ALA A 45 -7.18 -13.32 19.00
C ALA A 45 -8.59 -12.98 18.50
N VAL A 46 -9.38 -14.00 18.12
CA VAL A 46 -10.78 -13.81 17.72
C VAL A 46 -11.59 -13.24 18.87
N SER A 47 -11.48 -13.80 20.07
CA SER A 47 -12.20 -13.29 21.24
C SER A 47 -11.85 -11.84 21.54
N TYR A 48 -10.59 -11.44 21.37
CA TYR A 48 -10.15 -10.05 21.55
C TYR A 48 -10.79 -9.11 20.52
N LEU A 49 -10.86 -9.53 19.26
CA LEU A 49 -11.47 -8.76 18.19
C LEU A 49 -13.01 -8.67 18.32
N GLU A 50 -13.65 -9.69 18.88
CA GLU A 50 -15.10 -9.70 19.12
C GLU A 50 -15.52 -8.89 20.33
N THR A 51 -14.72 -8.91 21.41
CA THR A 51 -15.07 -8.28 22.69
C THR A 51 -14.42 -6.91 22.90
N GLY A 52 -13.44 -6.55 22.08
CA GLY A 52 -12.75 -5.28 22.18
C GLY A 52 -13.64 -4.10 21.79
N ASP A 53 -13.55 -3.03 22.57
CA ASP A 53 -14.14 -1.74 22.23
C ASP A 53 -13.13 -0.95 21.39
N PHE A 54 -13.35 -0.93 20.07
CA PHE A 54 -12.45 -0.29 19.11
C PHE A 54 -13.12 0.95 18.52
N GLU A 55 -12.39 2.07 18.49
CA GLU A 55 -12.85 3.25 17.76
C GLU A 55 -12.96 2.94 16.26
N GLN A 56 -14.11 3.26 15.67
CA GLN A 56 -14.29 3.10 14.23
C GLN A 56 -13.37 4.05 13.49
N ALA A 57 -12.52 3.48 12.62
CA ALA A 57 -11.66 4.25 11.75
C ALA A 57 -12.51 5.18 10.87
N LYS A 58 -12.20 6.47 10.88
CA LYS A 58 -12.80 7.42 9.93
C LYS A 58 -12.28 7.07 8.55
N LEU A 59 -13.13 6.46 7.72
CA LEU A 59 -12.85 6.28 6.31
C LEU A 59 -12.73 7.67 5.69
N ILE A 60 -11.49 8.12 5.46
CA ILE A 60 -11.26 9.28 4.62
C ILE A 60 -11.54 8.77 3.21
N GLU A 61 -12.73 9.06 2.70
CA GLU A 61 -13.03 8.84 1.30
C GLU A 61 -12.07 9.70 0.49
N GLU A 62 -11.03 9.08 -0.08
CA GLU A 62 -10.15 9.76 -1.03
C GLU A 62 -11.01 10.18 -2.22
N THR A 63 -11.33 11.47 -2.31
CA THR A 63 -12.07 12.01 -3.45
C THR A 63 -11.22 11.81 -4.69
N TYR A 64 -11.65 10.90 -5.57
CA TYR A 64 -10.96 10.65 -6.83
C TYR A 64 -10.82 11.96 -7.60
N GLN A 65 -9.58 12.41 -7.81
CA GLN A 65 -9.29 13.50 -8.71
C GLN A 65 -8.87 12.91 -10.06
N PRO A 66 -9.49 13.34 -11.18
CA PRO A 66 -9.04 12.91 -12.49
C PRO A 66 -7.59 13.35 -12.69
N PHE A 67 -6.80 12.49 -13.33
CA PHE A 67 -5.44 12.85 -13.68
C PHE A 67 -5.45 14.11 -14.55
N GLN A 68 -4.54 15.05 -14.26
CA GLN A 68 -4.34 16.24 -15.07
C GLN A 68 -2.95 16.17 -15.70
N TYR A 69 -2.91 16.13 -17.04
CA TYR A 69 -1.65 16.17 -17.78
C TYR A 69 -1.12 17.61 -17.78
N TYR A 70 -0.13 17.89 -16.93
CA TYR A 70 0.47 19.23 -16.83
C TYR A 70 1.48 19.51 -17.95
N LEU A 71 1.95 18.47 -18.63
CA LEU A 71 2.93 18.59 -19.69
C LEU A 71 2.23 18.89 -21.02
N HIS A 72 2.69 19.89 -21.74
CA HIS A 72 2.20 20.09 -23.11
C HIS A 72 2.80 19.01 -24.02
N GLU A 73 1.97 18.33 -24.81
CA GLU A 73 2.47 17.40 -25.82
C GLU A 73 3.15 18.19 -26.95
N GLU A 74 4.47 18.29 -26.85
CA GLU A 74 5.27 18.83 -27.95
C GLU A 74 5.29 17.84 -29.13
N PRO A 75 5.27 18.34 -30.38
CA PRO A 75 5.32 17.47 -31.55
C PRO A 75 6.58 16.60 -31.55
N PHE A 76 6.39 15.28 -31.63
CA PHE A 76 7.45 14.25 -31.57
C PHE A 76 8.39 14.24 -32.80
N GLN A 77 8.38 15.29 -33.62
CA GLN A 77 9.09 15.35 -34.90
C GLN A 77 10.61 15.23 -34.72
N LYS A 78 11.20 15.94 -33.75
CA LYS A 78 12.66 15.91 -33.50
C LYS A 78 13.14 14.52 -33.09
N ALA A 79 12.42 13.88 -32.18
CA ALA A 79 12.75 12.53 -31.73
C ALA A 79 12.56 11.51 -32.85
N ARG A 80 11.50 11.62 -33.66
CA ARG A 80 11.28 10.78 -34.85
C ARG A 80 12.41 10.91 -35.87
N ILE A 81 12.83 12.13 -36.19
CA ILE A 81 13.97 12.39 -37.10
C ILE A 81 15.24 11.74 -36.53
N TYR A 82 15.53 11.95 -35.25
CA TYR A 82 16.71 11.37 -34.61
C TYR A 82 16.70 9.82 -34.66
N LEU A 83 15.59 9.19 -34.30
CA LEU A 83 15.47 7.73 -34.28
C LEU A 83 15.61 7.13 -35.68
N LYS A 84 14.96 7.74 -36.66
CA LYS A 84 14.98 7.26 -38.05
C LYS A 84 16.32 7.51 -38.73
N ASP A 85 16.79 8.76 -38.71
CA ASP A 85 17.87 9.21 -39.59
C ASP A 85 19.25 9.02 -38.95
N LEU A 86 19.37 9.10 -37.63
CA LEU A 86 20.65 8.94 -36.93
C LEU A 86 20.82 7.56 -36.30
N ARG A 87 19.72 6.92 -35.86
CA ARG A 87 19.77 5.60 -35.21
C ARG A 87 19.32 4.45 -36.10
N GLY A 88 18.71 4.72 -37.25
CA GLY A 88 18.21 3.69 -38.17
C GLY A 88 17.10 2.82 -37.57
N LEU A 89 16.40 3.32 -36.55
CA LEU A 89 15.31 2.63 -35.87
C LEU A 89 13.99 3.05 -36.54
N SER A 90 13.19 2.08 -36.99
CA SER A 90 11.87 2.29 -37.59
C SER A 90 10.78 1.54 -36.83
#